data_AF-A0A177BB41-F1
#
_entry.id   AF-A0A177BB41-F1
#
_cell.length_a   1.000
_cell.length_b   1.000
_cell.length_c   1.000
_cell.angle_alpha   90.00
_cell.angle_beta   90.00
_cell.angle_gamma   90.00
#
_symmetry.space_group_name_H-M   'P 1'
#
loop_
_entity.id
_entity.type
_entity.pdbx_description
1 polymer ?
#
loop_
_entity_poly.entity_id
_entity_poly.type
_entity_poly.pdbx_seq_one_letter_code
_entity_poly.pdbx_strand_id
1 'polypeptide(L)'
;MTTSFIPDANLPSLNNVYLNLKEKMKLYPNLVKITDIGTSTQYRNIKSVEITNNINLLEIGKPSVRYIANMHGDEVVGLYLMHNFINYLTSQNDTFVNTLLDCLKFIIVPTMNPDAYYETYKYNNTHKQRNNLNNYDLNRNFPDRVITTVFPVQPETIAIMKWMNNSDVVLSANIHGGDVVVNYPFDGNMESTTIYTGTKDDDVFRHISLTYAKYNPRMGNNHSCYQNEKGFKYGITNGAA
;
A
#
# COMPACT_ATOMS: atom_id res chain seq x y z
N MET A 1 2.99 14.42 -28.52
CA MET A 1 2.05 14.94 -27.51
C MET A 1 1.82 13.82 -26.51
N THR A 2 2.42 13.91 -25.33
CA THR A 2 2.19 12.94 -24.25
C THR A 2 0.77 13.16 -23.72
N THR A 3 -0.12 12.20 -23.93
CA THR A 3 -1.42 12.18 -23.24
C THR A 3 -1.13 12.00 -21.75
N SER A 4 -1.12 13.09 -20.98
CA SER A 4 -0.94 13.03 -19.54
C SER A 4 -2.09 12.23 -18.95
N PHE A 5 -1.78 11.13 -18.25
CA PHE A 5 -2.76 10.43 -17.44
C PHE A 5 -3.40 11.41 -16.44
N ILE A 6 -4.73 11.56 -16.51
CA ILE A 6 -5.49 12.36 -15.55
C ILE A 6 -6.18 11.37 -14.61
N PRO A 7 -5.87 11.39 -13.30
CA PRO A 7 -6.56 10.54 -12.33
C PRO A 7 -8.02 10.95 -12.20
N ASP A 8 -8.91 9.98 -11.92
CA ASP A 8 -10.31 10.29 -11.59
C ASP A 8 -10.35 11.16 -10.33
N ALA A 9 -11.08 12.27 -10.30
CA ALA A 9 -11.12 13.15 -9.15
C ALA A 9 -11.85 12.55 -7.92
N ASN A 10 -12.64 11.49 -8.12
CA ASN A 10 -13.48 10.92 -7.07
C ASN A 10 -12.89 9.65 -6.45
N LEU A 11 -13.15 9.48 -5.15
CA LEU A 11 -12.86 8.22 -4.46
C LEU A 11 -13.76 7.11 -5.03
N PRO A 12 -13.22 5.97 -5.51
CA PRO A 12 -14.04 4.94 -6.13
C PRO A 12 -14.71 4.04 -5.08
N SER A 13 -15.98 3.69 -5.26
CA SER A 13 -16.60 2.62 -4.45
C SER A 13 -15.82 1.31 -4.56
N LEU A 14 -15.91 0.42 -3.56
CA LEU A 14 -15.24 -0.89 -3.62
C LEU A 14 -15.63 -1.69 -4.87
N ASN A 15 -16.90 -1.62 -5.26
CA ASN A 15 -17.40 -2.27 -6.48
C ASN A 15 -16.74 -1.69 -7.72
N ASN A 16 -16.59 -0.37 -7.80
CA ASN A 16 -15.93 0.28 -8.94
C ASN A 16 -14.45 -0.10 -9.02
N VAL A 17 -13.76 -0.19 -7.87
CA VAL A 17 -12.39 -0.71 -7.83
C VAL A 17 -12.36 -2.12 -8.45
N TYR A 18 -13.20 -3.04 -7.99
CA TYR A 18 -13.17 -4.43 -8.48
C TYR A 18 -13.60 -4.58 -9.94
N LEU A 19 -14.56 -3.78 -10.40
CA LEU A 19 -14.98 -3.74 -11.80
C LEU A 19 -13.84 -3.22 -12.70
N ASN A 20 -13.17 -2.14 -12.30
CA ASN A 20 -12.02 -1.60 -13.01
C ASN A 20 -10.90 -2.64 -13.11
N LEU A 21 -10.56 -3.32 -12.00
CA LEU A 21 -9.54 -4.39 -12.05
C LEU A 21 -9.93 -5.47 -13.06
N LYS A 22 -11.17 -5.98 -12.98
CA LYS A 22 -11.67 -7.01 -13.91
C LYS A 22 -11.61 -6.54 -15.38
N GLU A 23 -11.92 -5.28 -15.63
CA GLU A 23 -11.81 -4.66 -16.96
C GLU A 23 -10.36 -4.62 -17.43
N LYS A 24 -9.42 -4.17 -16.59
CA LYS A 24 -7.98 -4.13 -16.92
C LYS A 24 -7.42 -5.50 -17.27
N MET A 25 -7.78 -6.54 -16.52
CA MET A 25 -7.38 -7.92 -16.82
C MET A 25 -7.97 -8.42 -18.15
N LYS A 26 -9.18 -8.00 -18.51
CA LYS A 26 -9.80 -8.35 -19.81
C LYS A 26 -9.15 -7.62 -20.97
N LEU A 27 -8.85 -6.33 -20.81
CA LEU A 27 -8.27 -5.50 -21.86
C LEU A 27 -6.77 -5.78 -22.07
N TYR A 28 -6.06 -6.12 -21.00
CA TYR A 28 -4.61 -6.30 -21.00
C TYR A 28 -4.19 -7.65 -20.38
N PRO A 29 -4.66 -8.79 -20.91
CA PRO A 29 -4.46 -10.11 -20.30
C PRO A 29 -2.99 -10.57 -20.25
N ASN A 30 -2.13 -9.99 -21.08
CA ASN A 30 -0.68 -10.28 -21.08
C ASN A 30 0.10 -9.38 -20.11
N LEU A 31 -0.52 -8.30 -19.62
CA LEU A 31 0.09 -7.29 -18.76
C LEU A 31 -0.37 -7.43 -17.32
N VAL A 32 -1.65 -7.78 -17.11
CA VAL A 32 -2.33 -7.73 -15.82
C VAL A 32 -2.83 -9.10 -15.42
N LYS A 33 -2.49 -9.55 -14.21
CA LYS A 33 -3.08 -10.72 -13.56
C LYS A 33 -3.63 -10.34 -12.21
N ILE A 34 -4.85 -10.79 -11.93
CA ILE A 34 -5.51 -10.58 -10.65
C ILE A 34 -5.60 -11.91 -9.94
N THR A 35 -5.19 -11.91 -8.67
CA THR A 35 -5.29 -13.07 -7.79
C THR A 35 -6.04 -12.67 -6.53
N ASP A 36 -7.01 -13.50 -6.14
CA ASP A 36 -7.65 -13.40 -4.84
C ASP A 36 -6.73 -14.06 -3.82
N ILE A 37 -6.12 -13.28 -2.94
CA ILE A 37 -5.09 -13.74 -2.00
C ILE A 37 -5.67 -14.17 -0.64
N GLY A 38 -6.98 -14.04 -0.49
CA GLY A 38 -7.75 -14.40 0.68
C GLY A 38 -9.04 -13.58 0.74
N THR A 39 -9.71 -13.64 1.88
CA THR A 39 -10.96 -12.92 2.11
C THR A 39 -10.95 -12.17 3.43
N SER A 40 -11.72 -11.09 3.51
CA SER A 40 -12.00 -10.37 4.74
C SER A 40 -12.98 -11.12 5.66
N THR A 41 -13.29 -10.52 6.80
CA THR A 41 -14.29 -10.98 7.77
C THR A 41 -15.68 -11.21 7.15
N GLN A 42 -16.10 -10.36 6.20
CA GLN A 42 -17.34 -10.52 5.42
C GLN A 42 -17.16 -11.30 4.11
N TYR A 43 -16.10 -12.10 3.98
CA TYR A 43 -15.82 -12.90 2.79
C TYR A 43 -15.61 -12.08 1.50
N ARG A 44 -15.21 -10.79 1.61
CA ARG A 44 -14.84 -9.99 0.44
C ARG A 44 -13.42 -10.35 0.02
N ASN A 45 -13.23 -10.66 -1.26
CA ASN A 45 -11.91 -11.02 -1.77
C ASN A 45 -10.93 -9.86 -1.59
N ILE A 46 -9.76 -10.16 -1.03
CA ILE A 46 -8.60 -9.26 -1.04
C ILE A 46 -7.87 -9.54 -2.35
N LYS A 47 -7.74 -8.52 -3.21
CA LYS A 47 -7.25 -8.68 -4.58
C LYS A 47 -5.82 -8.15 -4.69
N SER A 48 -4.91 -9.02 -5.14
CA SER A 48 -3.59 -8.64 -5.62
C SER A 48 -3.61 -8.47 -7.12
N VAL A 49 -2.95 -7.43 -7.62
CA VAL A 49 -2.84 -7.08 -9.03
C VAL A 49 -1.37 -7.09 -9.41
N GLU A 50 -0.98 -8.08 -10.20
CA GLU A 50 0.35 -8.17 -10.80
C GLU A 50 0.35 -7.46 -12.15
N ILE A 51 1.32 -6.56 -12.37
CA ILE A 51 1.49 -5.80 -13.61
C ILE A 51 2.95 -5.88 -14.05
N THR A 52 3.20 -6.46 -15.22
CA THR A 52 4.53 -6.59 -15.85
C THR A 52 4.37 -6.74 -17.36
N ASN A 53 5.40 -6.42 -18.15
CA ASN A 53 5.35 -6.55 -19.61
C ASN A 53 5.04 -7.98 -20.12
N ASN A 54 5.32 -9.03 -19.32
CA ASN A 54 5.00 -10.42 -19.66
C ASN A 54 4.58 -11.23 -18.42
N ILE A 55 3.27 -11.44 -18.25
CA ILE A 55 2.72 -12.13 -17.07
C ILE A 55 2.90 -13.65 -17.07
N ASN A 56 3.19 -14.24 -18.24
CA ASN A 56 3.27 -15.69 -18.43
C ASN A 56 4.70 -16.24 -18.35
N LEU A 57 5.70 -15.35 -18.23
CA LEU A 57 7.10 -15.73 -18.21
C LEU A 57 7.72 -15.39 -16.84
N LEU A 58 8.43 -16.36 -16.27
CA LEU A 58 9.32 -16.09 -15.15
C LEU A 58 10.58 -15.38 -15.68
N GLU A 59 10.65 -14.07 -15.47
CA GLU A 59 11.81 -13.25 -15.84
C GLU A 59 12.82 -13.23 -14.69
N ILE A 60 13.83 -14.11 -14.76
CA ILE A 60 14.92 -14.15 -13.77
C ILE A 60 15.65 -12.81 -13.74
N GLY A 61 15.85 -12.25 -12.54
CA GLY A 61 16.54 -10.98 -12.34
C GLY A 61 15.66 -9.74 -12.44
N LYS A 62 14.38 -9.88 -12.78
CA LYS A 62 13.41 -8.78 -12.77
C LYS A 62 12.82 -8.58 -11.36
N PRO A 63 13.16 -7.49 -10.65
CA PRO A 63 12.70 -7.30 -9.28
C PRO A 63 11.20 -6.99 -9.22
N SER A 64 10.56 -7.47 -8.15
CA SER A 64 9.16 -7.17 -7.85
C SER A 64 9.06 -6.08 -6.78
N VAL A 65 8.27 -5.05 -7.05
CA VAL A 65 7.93 -3.97 -6.09
C VAL A 65 6.49 -4.12 -5.66
N ARG A 66 6.24 -4.08 -4.35
CA ARG A 66 4.91 -4.29 -3.77
C ARG A 66 4.34 -3.05 -3.10
N TYR A 67 3.09 -2.75 -3.40
CA TYR A 67 2.30 -1.78 -2.65
C TYR A 67 1.07 -2.43 -2.01
N ILE A 68 0.84 -2.13 -0.74
CA ILE A 68 -0.38 -2.49 -0.02
C ILE A 68 -1.00 -1.20 0.49
N ALA A 69 -2.30 -1.01 0.34
CA ALA A 69 -2.96 0.20 0.82
C ALA A 69 -4.20 -0.13 1.64
N ASN A 70 -4.67 0.87 2.39
CA ASN A 70 -5.98 0.87 3.03
C ASN A 70 -6.18 -0.37 3.92
N MET A 71 -5.16 -0.69 4.72
CA MET A 71 -5.29 -1.65 5.83
C MET A 71 -6.13 -1.07 6.97
N HIS A 72 -6.15 0.26 7.10
CA HIS A 72 -7.16 1.00 7.84
C HIS A 72 -8.21 1.52 6.88
N GLY A 73 -9.48 1.16 7.10
CA GLY A 73 -10.56 1.40 6.15
C GLY A 73 -10.85 2.89 5.90
N ASP A 74 -10.62 3.74 6.90
CA ASP A 74 -10.82 5.18 6.87
C ASP A 74 -9.63 5.98 6.30
N GLU A 75 -8.50 5.33 6.07
CA GLU A 75 -7.30 5.90 5.44
C GLU A 75 -7.36 5.73 3.91
N VAL A 76 -8.29 6.46 3.29
CA VAL A 76 -8.75 6.20 1.90
C VAL A 76 -7.78 6.66 0.79
N VAL A 77 -6.84 7.56 1.09
CA VAL A 77 -5.93 8.14 0.09
C VAL A 77 -5.04 7.08 -0.54
N GLY A 78 -4.58 6.09 0.23
CA GLY A 78 -3.76 5.00 -0.29
C GLY A 78 -4.50 4.16 -1.34
N LEU A 79 -5.76 3.81 -1.08
CA LEU A 79 -6.58 3.06 -2.04
C LEU A 79 -6.76 3.85 -3.33
N TYR A 80 -7.11 5.13 -3.21
CA TYR A 80 -7.27 6.02 -4.35
C TYR A 80 -5.98 6.12 -5.18
N LEU A 81 -4.83 6.28 -4.53
CA LEU A 81 -3.53 6.35 -5.19
C LEU A 81 -3.21 5.05 -5.91
N MET A 82 -3.42 3.89 -5.27
CA MET A 82 -3.15 2.59 -5.88
C MET A 82 -4.09 2.27 -7.04
N HIS A 83 -5.37 2.64 -6.93
CA HIS A 83 -6.33 2.51 -8.02
C HIS A 83 -5.88 3.32 -9.25
N ASN A 84 -5.50 4.58 -9.05
CA ASN A 84 -5.01 5.42 -10.14
C ASN A 84 -3.64 4.97 -10.67
N PHE A 85 -2.76 4.46 -9.80
CA PHE A 85 -1.47 3.93 -10.23
C PHE A 85 -1.62 2.69 -11.11
N ILE A 86 -2.57 1.79 -10.81
CA ILE A 86 -2.92 0.67 -11.69
C ILE A 86 -3.43 1.17 -13.06
N ASN A 87 -4.27 2.21 -13.07
CA ASN A 87 -4.73 2.82 -14.32
C ASN A 87 -3.58 3.44 -15.12
N TYR A 88 -2.63 4.08 -14.45
CA TYR A 88 -1.42 4.66 -15.05
C TYR A 88 -0.50 3.59 -15.63
N LEU A 89 -0.18 2.54 -14.87
CA LEU A 89 0.67 1.43 -15.31
C LEU A 89 0.06 0.64 -16.48
N THR A 90 -1.26 0.72 -16.68
CA THR A 90 -1.93 0.07 -17.80
C THR A 90 -2.15 1.00 -19.00
N SER A 91 -1.56 2.21 -18.98
CA SER A 91 -1.62 3.15 -20.10
C SER A 91 -0.61 2.78 -21.19
N GLN A 92 -1.11 2.28 -22.32
CA GLN A 92 -0.30 1.66 -23.39
C GLN A 92 0.58 2.64 -24.20
N ASN A 93 0.36 3.94 -24.06
CA ASN A 93 1.02 4.97 -24.87
C ASN A 93 2.09 5.76 -24.11
N ASP A 94 2.44 5.34 -22.89
CA ASP A 94 3.48 5.99 -22.09
C ASP A 94 4.79 5.21 -22.19
N THR A 95 5.77 5.78 -22.90
CA THR A 95 7.10 5.19 -23.08
C THR A 95 7.84 4.99 -21.75
N PHE A 96 7.59 5.85 -20.77
CA PHE A 96 8.17 5.71 -19.44
C PHE A 96 7.56 4.52 -18.71
N VAL A 97 6.24 4.33 -18.78
CA VAL A 97 5.57 3.16 -18.21
C VAL A 97 6.08 1.87 -18.84
N ASN A 98 6.22 1.83 -20.18
CA ASN A 98 6.76 0.65 -20.85
C ASN A 98 8.19 0.32 -20.38
N THR A 99 9.06 1.33 -20.31
CA THR A 99 10.43 1.16 -19.78
C THR A 99 10.41 0.66 -18.33
N LEU A 100 9.52 1.20 -17.51
CA LEU A 100 9.37 0.80 -16.12
C LEU A 100 8.93 -0.66 -16.00
N LEU A 101 7.99 -1.10 -16.83
CA LEU A 101 7.46 -2.47 -16.86
C LEU A 101 8.37 -3.47 -17.56
N ASP A 102 9.34 -3.02 -18.35
CA ASP A 102 10.43 -3.86 -18.84
C ASP A 102 11.40 -4.20 -17.71
N CYS A 103 11.68 -3.25 -16.80
CA CYS A 103 12.62 -3.42 -15.70
C CYS A 103 12.00 -3.98 -14.41
N LEU A 104 10.72 -3.73 -14.15
CA LEU A 104 10.07 -4.02 -12.87
C LEU A 104 8.78 -4.80 -13.05
N LYS A 105 8.44 -5.61 -12.05
CA LYS A 105 7.09 -6.14 -11.86
C LYS A 105 6.44 -5.42 -10.67
N PHE A 106 5.25 -4.86 -10.88
CA PHE A 106 4.47 -4.29 -9.79
C PHE A 106 3.48 -5.30 -9.25
N ILE A 107 3.33 -5.34 -7.94
CA ILE A 107 2.34 -6.15 -7.24
C ILE A 107 1.56 -5.25 -6.27
N ILE A 108 0.28 -5.04 -6.53
CA ILE A 108 -0.49 -4.01 -5.85
C ILE A 108 -1.73 -4.62 -5.19
N VAL A 109 -1.92 -4.36 -3.90
CA VAL A 109 -3.16 -4.64 -3.15
C VAL A 109 -3.82 -3.30 -2.84
N PRO A 110 -4.85 -2.88 -3.59
CA PRO A 110 -5.48 -1.56 -3.41
C PRO A 110 -6.16 -1.39 -2.04
N THR A 111 -6.69 -2.47 -1.49
CA THR A 111 -7.27 -2.50 -0.15
C THR A 111 -7.00 -3.84 0.52
N MET A 112 -6.36 -3.79 1.68
CA MET A 112 -6.20 -4.94 2.57
C MET A 112 -7.44 -5.13 3.46
N ASN A 113 -8.17 -4.06 3.76
CA ASN A 113 -9.35 -4.07 4.62
C ASN A 113 -10.62 -3.62 3.88
N PRO A 114 -11.09 -4.42 2.90
CA PRO A 114 -12.21 -4.03 2.04
C PRO A 114 -13.51 -3.83 2.80
N ASP A 115 -13.70 -4.50 3.94
CA ASP A 115 -14.91 -4.38 4.75
C ASP A 115 -15.00 -3.01 5.42
N ALA A 116 -13.92 -2.58 6.09
CA ALA A 116 -13.86 -1.29 6.74
C ALA A 116 -13.94 -0.12 5.75
N TYR A 117 -13.33 -0.29 4.57
CA TYR A 117 -13.48 0.66 3.48
C TYR A 117 -14.92 0.76 2.98
N TYR A 118 -15.59 -0.39 2.80
CA TYR A 118 -16.99 -0.42 2.38
C TYR A 118 -17.88 0.36 3.35
N GLU A 119 -17.73 0.15 4.65
CA GLU A 119 -18.48 0.90 5.66
C GLU A 119 -18.12 2.40 5.63
N THR A 120 -16.83 2.75 5.58
CA THR A 120 -16.40 4.15 5.52
C THR A 120 -16.98 4.87 4.29
N TYR A 121 -16.90 4.24 3.11
CA TYR A 121 -17.39 4.78 1.85
C TYR A 121 -18.92 4.92 1.84
N LYS A 122 -19.65 3.92 2.34
CA LYS A 122 -21.13 3.90 2.40
C LYS A 122 -21.71 5.12 3.11
N TYR A 123 -21.00 5.66 4.09
CA TYR A 123 -21.41 6.84 4.85
C TYR A 123 -20.70 8.13 4.38
N ASN A 124 -20.23 8.20 3.14
CA ASN A 124 -19.51 9.37 2.58
C ASN A 124 -18.36 9.85 3.50
N ASN A 125 -17.62 8.93 4.12
CA ASN A 125 -16.55 9.20 5.08
C ASN A 125 -16.98 9.94 6.36
N THR A 126 -18.29 10.04 6.66
CA THR A 126 -18.81 10.60 7.92
C THR A 126 -18.70 9.61 9.08
N HIS A 127 -18.82 8.32 8.78
CA HIS A 127 -18.48 7.23 9.68
C HIS A 127 -17.12 6.68 9.27
N LYS A 128 -16.15 6.74 10.19
CA LYS A 128 -14.79 6.27 9.93
C LYS A 128 -14.57 4.92 10.59
N GLN A 129 -14.44 3.88 9.77
CA GLN A 129 -14.12 2.54 10.23
C GLN A 129 -12.64 2.25 9.92
N ARG A 130 -11.80 2.39 10.95
CA ARG A 130 -10.35 2.09 10.87
C ARG A 130 -10.08 0.59 10.89
N ASN A 131 -10.52 -0.04 11.98
CA ASN A 131 -10.29 -1.46 12.28
C ASN A 131 -11.04 -2.36 11.30
N ASN A 132 -10.68 -3.65 11.22
CA ASN A 132 -11.52 -4.63 10.53
C ASN A 132 -12.89 -4.80 11.24
N LEU A 133 -13.80 -5.60 10.69
CA LEU A 133 -15.15 -5.74 11.26
C LEU A 133 -15.24 -6.50 12.59
N ASN A 134 -14.19 -7.23 12.96
CA ASN A 134 -14.06 -7.76 14.33
C ASN A 134 -13.46 -6.73 15.29
N ASN A 135 -13.29 -5.48 14.84
CA ASN A 135 -12.75 -4.35 15.59
C ASN A 135 -11.29 -4.52 16.03
N TYR A 136 -10.46 -5.22 15.25
CA TYR A 136 -9.02 -5.29 15.43
C TYR A 136 -8.27 -4.34 14.48
N ASP A 137 -7.24 -3.65 15.00
CA ASP A 137 -6.29 -2.90 14.19
C ASP A 137 -5.36 -3.89 13.47
N LEU A 138 -5.45 -3.94 12.13
CA LEU A 138 -4.67 -4.88 11.32
C LEU A 138 -3.16 -4.59 11.37
N ASN A 139 -2.75 -3.35 11.65
CA ASN A 139 -1.34 -2.96 11.83
C ASN A 139 -0.84 -3.19 13.26
N ARG A 140 -1.62 -3.88 14.10
CA ARG A 140 -1.22 -4.42 15.41
C ARG A 140 -1.45 -5.92 15.49
N ASN A 141 -1.78 -6.57 14.37
CA ASN A 141 -2.23 -7.95 14.34
C ASN A 141 -1.22 -8.93 13.69
N PHE A 142 -0.11 -8.42 13.17
CA PHE A 142 1.03 -9.25 12.74
C PHE A 142 1.83 -9.74 13.96
N PRO A 143 2.54 -10.88 13.84
CA PRO A 143 3.55 -11.26 14.82
C PRO A 143 4.62 -10.19 14.94
N ASP A 144 4.92 -9.78 16.17
CA ASP A 144 5.92 -8.75 16.45
C ASP A 144 7.24 -9.37 16.94
N ARG A 145 8.36 -8.67 16.68
CA ARG A 145 9.72 -9.09 17.05
C ARG A 145 9.98 -9.07 18.56
N VAL A 146 9.35 -8.13 19.26
CA VAL A 146 9.63 -7.77 20.66
C VAL A 146 8.45 -8.07 21.57
N ILE A 147 7.22 -7.90 21.10
CA ILE A 147 6.00 -8.10 21.89
C ILE A 147 5.26 -9.34 21.38
N THR A 148 4.81 -10.19 22.31
CA THR A 148 3.96 -11.33 21.95
C THR A 148 2.55 -10.84 21.61
N THR A 149 2.11 -11.06 20.37
CA THR A 149 0.72 -10.82 19.97
C THR A 149 -0.21 -11.82 20.66
N VAL A 150 -1.07 -11.35 21.57
CA VAL A 150 -1.97 -12.20 22.38
C VAL A 150 -3.40 -12.34 21.84
N PHE A 151 -3.71 -11.66 20.73
CA PHE A 151 -5.05 -11.61 20.15
C PHE A 151 -5.19 -12.51 18.93
N PRO A 152 -6.42 -12.95 18.56
CA PRO A 152 -6.63 -13.77 17.37
C PRO A 152 -6.13 -13.05 16.12
N VAL A 153 -5.37 -13.78 15.30
CA VAL A 153 -4.95 -13.29 13.99
C VAL A 153 -6.17 -13.24 13.07
N GLN A 154 -6.39 -12.09 12.45
CA GLN A 154 -7.55 -11.80 11.62
C GLN A 154 -7.42 -12.42 10.22
N PRO A 155 -8.53 -12.72 9.54
CA PRO A 155 -8.48 -13.34 8.20
C PRO A 155 -7.73 -12.48 7.19
N GLU A 156 -7.82 -11.14 7.27
CA GLU A 156 -7.07 -10.22 6.43
C GLU A 156 -5.56 -10.36 6.64
N THR A 157 -5.12 -10.40 7.89
CA THR A 157 -3.70 -10.59 8.27
C THR A 157 -3.17 -11.95 7.83
N ILE A 158 -3.95 -13.02 8.01
CA ILE A 158 -3.60 -14.37 7.56
C ILE A 158 -3.42 -14.40 6.04
N ALA A 159 -4.33 -13.78 5.30
CA ALA A 159 -4.26 -13.69 3.84
C ALA A 159 -2.96 -13.02 3.39
N ILE A 160 -2.62 -11.87 3.99
CA ILE A 160 -1.36 -11.18 3.69
C ILE A 160 -0.16 -12.05 4.06
N MET A 161 -0.05 -12.58 5.28
CA MET A 161 1.11 -13.39 5.69
C MET A 161 1.35 -14.59 4.75
N LYS A 162 0.30 -15.33 4.41
CA LYS A 162 0.39 -16.48 3.48
C LYS A 162 0.87 -16.04 2.09
N TRP A 163 0.38 -14.89 1.63
CA TRP A 163 0.76 -14.33 0.35
C TRP A 163 2.20 -13.79 0.35
N MET A 164 2.64 -13.13 1.44
CA MET A 164 4.01 -12.60 1.56
C MET A 164 5.06 -13.71 1.50
N ASN A 165 4.80 -14.88 2.11
CA ASN A 165 5.73 -16.00 2.14
C ASN A 165 6.02 -16.62 0.77
N ASN A 166 5.18 -16.37 -0.24
CA ASN A 166 5.27 -17.02 -1.56
C ASN A 166 5.62 -16.02 -2.67
N SER A 167 6.52 -15.06 -2.42
CA SER A 167 6.75 -13.97 -3.36
C SER A 167 8.19 -13.44 -3.41
N ASP A 168 8.69 -13.22 -4.63
CA ASP A 168 10.04 -12.68 -4.92
C ASP A 168 10.05 -11.14 -4.88
N VAL A 169 9.54 -10.55 -3.80
CA VAL A 169 9.47 -9.09 -3.63
C VAL A 169 10.71 -8.58 -2.93
N VAL A 170 11.32 -7.55 -3.52
CA VAL A 170 12.56 -6.94 -3.01
C VAL A 170 12.32 -5.61 -2.31
N LEU A 171 11.24 -4.91 -2.67
CA LEU A 171 10.86 -3.64 -2.07
C LEU A 171 9.35 -3.62 -1.83
N SER A 172 8.94 -3.19 -0.64
CA SER A 172 7.53 -3.02 -0.32
C SER A 172 7.28 -1.72 0.42
N ALA A 173 6.12 -1.12 0.16
CA ALA A 173 5.56 -0.04 0.96
C ALA A 173 4.09 -0.34 1.25
N ASN A 174 3.65 -0.06 2.49
CA ASN A 174 2.24 0.03 2.81
C ASN A 174 1.85 1.50 2.98
N ILE A 175 0.64 1.88 2.57
CA ILE A 175 0.22 3.28 2.47
C ILE A 175 -0.87 3.57 3.50
N HIS A 176 -0.58 4.56 4.34
CA HIS A 176 -1.44 5.06 5.40
C HIS A 176 -1.92 6.49 5.14
N GLY A 177 -2.88 6.93 5.94
CA GLY A 177 -3.34 8.31 6.05
C GLY A 177 -3.44 8.74 7.52
N GLY A 178 -3.31 10.04 7.78
CA GLY A 178 -3.32 10.60 9.13
C GLY A 178 -2.22 11.64 9.34
N ASP A 179 -1.10 11.46 8.64
CA ASP A 179 0.02 12.41 8.61
C ASP A 179 0.70 12.41 7.22
N VAL A 180 1.72 13.24 7.02
CA VAL A 180 2.47 13.37 5.76
C VAL A 180 3.96 13.11 6.02
N VAL A 181 4.32 11.82 6.06
CA VAL A 181 5.67 11.34 6.32
C VAL A 181 5.90 9.97 5.69
N VAL A 182 7.16 9.62 5.37
CA VAL A 182 7.55 8.22 5.17
C VAL A 182 8.11 7.66 6.47
N ASN A 183 7.36 6.74 7.05
CA ASN A 183 7.75 5.99 8.23
C ASN A 183 8.58 4.77 7.82
N TYR A 184 9.75 4.56 8.43
CA TYR A 184 10.61 3.41 8.16
C TYR A 184 10.97 2.62 9.42
N PRO A 185 11.32 1.32 9.28
CA PRO A 185 11.56 0.44 10.41
C PRO A 185 12.72 0.89 11.33
N PHE A 186 12.74 0.43 12.58
CA PHE A 186 11.66 -0.33 13.24
C PHE A 186 10.54 0.55 13.78
N ASP A 187 9.34 -0.02 13.90
CA ASP A 187 8.15 0.64 14.48
C ASP A 187 8.03 0.47 16.02
N GLY A 188 8.96 -0.27 16.63
CA GLY A 188 8.97 -0.52 18.07
C GLY A 188 10.29 -1.06 18.59
N ASN A 189 10.43 -1.07 19.91
CA ASN A 189 11.60 -1.53 20.66
C ASN A 189 11.20 -2.36 21.89
N MET A 190 12.18 -3.04 22.48
CA MET A 190 11.96 -3.94 23.62
C MET A 190 11.43 -3.19 24.86
N GLU A 191 11.78 -1.91 24.97
CA GLU A 191 11.39 -1.04 26.07
C GLU A 191 9.96 -0.46 25.89
N SER A 192 9.34 -0.64 24.72
CA SER A 192 8.05 -0.03 24.34
C SER A 192 8.03 1.50 24.56
N THR A 193 9.14 2.16 24.24
CA THR A 193 9.32 3.62 24.39
C THR A 193 9.45 4.31 23.02
N THR A 194 9.30 5.64 23.01
CA THR A 194 9.45 6.45 21.78
C THR A 194 10.92 6.88 21.62
N ILE A 195 11.74 6.00 21.06
CA ILE A 195 13.16 6.22 20.81
C ILE A 195 13.59 5.64 19.46
N TYR A 196 14.56 6.31 18.83
CA TYR A 196 15.14 5.84 17.57
C TYR A 196 15.65 4.41 17.67
N THR A 197 15.11 3.54 16.82
CA THR A 197 15.44 2.11 16.79
C THR A 197 15.76 1.69 15.36
N GLY A 198 17.02 1.86 14.98
CA GLY A 198 17.52 1.57 13.63
C GLY A 198 17.59 0.08 13.32
N THR A 199 17.49 -0.25 12.04
CA THR A 199 17.76 -1.61 11.54
C THR A 199 19.25 -1.80 11.22
N LYS A 200 19.64 -2.99 10.76
CA LYS A 200 20.99 -3.20 10.20
C LYS A 200 21.20 -2.48 8.86
N ASP A 201 20.12 -2.23 8.13
CA ASP A 201 20.08 -1.59 6.81
C ASP A 201 19.47 -0.17 6.92
N ASP A 202 19.73 0.50 8.04
CA ASP A 202 19.12 1.79 8.39
C ASP A 202 19.40 2.87 7.34
N ASP A 203 20.61 2.88 6.78
CA ASP A 203 21.02 3.77 5.70
C ASP A 203 20.19 3.55 4.42
N VAL A 204 19.95 2.29 4.05
CA VAL A 204 19.10 1.90 2.91
C VAL A 204 17.66 2.36 3.15
N PHE A 205 17.09 2.08 4.32
CA PHE A 205 15.72 2.48 4.66
C PHE A 205 15.54 4.00 4.66
N ARG A 206 16.52 4.74 5.20
CA ARG A 206 16.52 6.20 5.12
C ARG A 206 16.62 6.69 3.68
N HIS A 207 17.48 6.09 2.85
CA HIS A 207 17.64 6.46 1.45
C HIS A 207 16.36 6.28 0.63
N ILE A 208 15.71 5.11 0.73
CA ILE A 208 14.45 4.86 0.00
C ILE A 208 13.32 5.78 0.52
N SER A 209 13.29 6.07 1.83
CA SER A 209 12.29 6.94 2.42
C SER A 209 12.46 8.39 1.94
N LEU A 210 13.70 8.89 1.94
CA LEU A 210 14.03 10.22 1.40
C LEU A 210 13.70 10.33 -0.08
N THR A 211 13.92 9.25 -0.84
CA THR A 211 13.60 9.21 -2.26
C THR A 211 12.13 9.48 -2.51
N TYR A 212 11.22 8.83 -1.76
CA TYR A 212 9.79 9.11 -1.89
C TYR A 212 9.43 10.51 -1.35
N ALA A 213 9.88 10.86 -0.15
CA ALA A 213 9.54 12.13 0.50
C ALA A 213 9.94 13.36 -0.32
N LYS A 214 11.12 13.32 -0.97
CA LYS A 214 11.64 14.40 -1.81
C LYS A 214 10.73 14.74 -2.99
N TYR A 215 10.04 13.77 -3.57
CA TYR A 215 9.14 14.00 -4.71
C TYR A 215 7.71 14.40 -4.28
N ASN A 216 7.42 14.44 -2.97
CA ASN A 216 6.18 14.98 -2.45
C ASN A 216 6.43 16.39 -1.86
N PRO A 217 5.94 17.48 -2.50
CA PRO A 217 6.26 18.85 -2.10
C PRO A 217 5.83 19.24 -0.68
N ARG A 218 4.81 18.60 -0.11
CA ARG A 218 4.43 18.86 1.29
C ARG A 218 5.31 18.07 2.25
N MET A 219 5.49 16.78 1.95
CA MET A 219 6.28 15.87 2.78
C MET A 219 7.75 16.30 2.88
N GLY A 220 8.43 16.49 1.74
CA GLY A 220 9.86 16.84 1.71
C GLY A 220 10.18 18.22 2.30
N ASN A 221 9.18 19.09 2.47
CA ASN A 221 9.31 20.41 3.07
C ASN A 221 8.85 20.47 4.54
N ASN A 222 8.77 19.32 5.22
CA ASN A 222 8.44 19.22 6.65
C ASN A 222 7.07 19.83 6.99
N HIS A 223 6.10 19.72 6.08
CA HIS A 223 4.74 20.18 6.34
C HIS A 223 4.10 19.35 7.46
N SER A 224 3.44 20.02 8.42
CA SER A 224 2.63 19.37 9.45
C SER A 224 1.16 19.41 9.08
N CYS A 225 0.44 18.32 9.36
CA CYS A 225 -1.02 18.27 9.29
C CYS A 225 -1.70 18.99 10.48
N TYR A 226 -0.98 19.23 11.57
CA TYR A 226 -1.51 19.78 12.81
C TYR A 226 -1.02 21.20 13.04
N GLN A 227 -1.94 22.07 13.44
CA GLN A 227 -1.60 23.45 13.78
C GLN A 227 -0.68 23.46 15.01
N ASN A 228 0.41 24.23 14.93
CA ASN A 228 1.43 24.38 15.98
C ASN A 228 2.37 23.18 16.20
N GLU A 229 2.35 22.19 15.32
CA GLU A 229 3.33 21.09 15.34
C GLU A 229 4.36 21.25 14.21
N LYS A 230 5.59 20.81 14.48
CA LYS A 230 6.63 20.74 13.44
C LYS A 230 6.42 19.47 12.64
N GLY A 231 6.44 19.57 11.32
CA GLY A 231 6.48 18.38 10.49
C GLY A 231 7.84 17.68 10.57
N PHE A 232 7.88 16.48 10.01
CA PHE A 232 9.05 15.61 10.08
C PHE A 232 10.21 16.15 9.26
N LYS A 233 11.42 16.09 9.83
CA LYS A 233 12.64 16.55 9.14
C LYS A 233 12.87 15.72 7.87
N TYR A 234 12.92 16.40 6.74
CA TYR A 234 13.00 15.82 5.38
C TYR A 234 11.82 14.91 5.01
N GLY A 235 10.71 14.99 5.75
CA GLY A 235 9.52 14.17 5.50
C GLY A 235 9.69 12.68 5.78
N ILE A 236 10.65 12.29 6.61
CA ILE A 236 10.87 10.88 7.01
C ILE A 236 10.97 10.74 8.53
N THR A 237 10.61 9.58 9.06
CA THR A 237 10.78 9.25 10.48
C THR A 237 11.03 7.75 10.69
N ASN A 238 11.83 7.42 11.71
CA ASN A 238 11.92 6.04 12.22
C ASN A 238 10.66 5.77 13.04
N GLY A 239 10.01 4.63 12.85
CA GLY A 239 8.68 4.43 13.43
C GLY A 239 8.62 4.24 14.93
N ALA A 240 9.75 3.91 15.56
CA ALA A 240 9.86 3.86 17.01
C ALA A 240 10.16 5.23 17.64
N ALA A 241 10.46 6.28 16.85
CA ALA A 241 11.00 7.57 17.29
C ALA A 241 9.96 8.69 17.40
#